data_AF-A0AAJ1SUJ8-F1
#
_entry.id   AF-A0AAJ1SUJ8-F1
#
_cell.length_a   1.000
_cell.length_b   1.000
_cell.length_c   1.000
_cell.angle_alpha   90.00
_cell.angle_beta   90.00
_cell.angle_gamma   90.00
#
_symmetry.space_group_name_H-M   'P 1'
#
loop_
_entity.id
_entity.type
_entity.pdbx_description
1 polymer ?
#
loop_
_entity_poly.entity_id
_entity_poly.type
_entity_poly.pdbx_seq_one_letter_code
_entity_poly.pdbx_strand_id
1 'polypeptide(L)'
;MTSPCKAHEAESVFLSPSRRGFLAAALAGAAVTLAPLSFAAADTGTSRSKKITGHLDPGAADFVYLPVEVPAGVNKISVSYSYSKPSVTPGLLSNACDIGIFDKKGTDLAGKGFRGWSGGFRTEFFISAAEATPGYLPGPVGKGTWNIALGPYQVAEQGMDYTVNVTLDYGPDGTPFRPQYPATQVNGRGPGWYRGDAHLHTVYSDGKRTPAEVAAGARAAKLDFMISTDHNTPASHGAWGPLAGDDLLILTGEEVTTRNGHYLALGIEPGDWIDWRYRARDKGFEQEAQHIHASGGLVVPAHPYCPYVACRWKFGYDDADAVEVWTGPWTVDDEYAINTWDSMLAHSVRTGGRWVPAMGNSDAHSEPQVIGLPHNVVNAQALSHDAILDGIRNGHSWVAESANISLDFGVSAGGRKAGIGERLDVSADAPVTVRVNVSGVPNGVIRIITDEGQTQQVALPASGQGTHTWVTTAQLSAYVRAEVRHPMADGTASNGTNMGAALLLGPMAALTNPIFLGSK
;
A
#
# COMPACT_ATOMS: atom_id res chain seq x y z
N MET A 1 18.87 25.60 -51.87
CA MET A 1 17.70 24.96 -51.22
C MET A 1 18.18 24.35 -49.91
N THR A 2 18.08 25.11 -48.83
CA THR A 2 18.37 24.66 -47.45
C THR A 2 17.56 25.60 -46.56
N SER A 3 16.40 25.15 -46.11
CA SER A 3 15.57 25.89 -45.16
C SER A 3 16.01 25.51 -43.75
N PRO A 4 16.42 26.46 -42.89
CA PRO A 4 16.88 26.14 -41.55
C PRO A 4 15.67 25.82 -40.65
N CYS A 5 15.81 24.74 -39.90
CA CYS A 5 14.94 24.38 -38.79
C CYS A 5 14.95 25.54 -37.78
N LYS A 6 13.81 26.21 -37.59
CA LYS A 6 13.66 27.25 -36.56
C LYS A 6 13.75 26.58 -35.19
N ALA A 7 14.79 26.95 -34.43
CA ALA A 7 14.83 26.70 -33.00
C ALA A 7 13.60 27.36 -32.37
N HIS A 8 12.77 26.57 -31.67
CA HIS A 8 11.69 27.08 -30.84
C HIS A 8 12.31 27.66 -29.57
N GLU A 9 12.35 29.00 -29.46
CA GLU A 9 12.62 29.67 -28.19
C GLU A 9 11.46 29.38 -27.22
N ALA A 10 11.78 28.74 -26.09
CA ALA A 10 10.83 28.51 -25.01
C ALA A 10 10.55 29.83 -24.28
N GLU A 11 9.29 30.24 -24.20
CA GLU A 11 8.88 31.39 -23.39
C GLU A 11 8.98 31.00 -21.90
N SER A 12 9.69 31.82 -21.11
CA SER A 12 9.95 31.57 -19.69
C SER A 12 9.13 32.51 -18.80
N VAL A 13 8.43 31.95 -17.82
CA VAL A 13 7.63 32.69 -16.84
C VAL A 13 8.11 32.36 -15.42
N PHE A 14 8.41 33.39 -14.63
CA PHE A 14 8.78 33.24 -13.23
C PHE A 14 7.53 33.36 -12.35
N LEU A 15 7.22 32.34 -11.55
CA LEU A 15 6.11 32.32 -10.61
C LEU A 15 6.64 31.97 -9.22
N SER A 16 6.51 32.89 -8.27
CA SER A 16 6.86 32.69 -6.86
C SER A 16 5.63 32.92 -5.99
N PRO A 17 5.39 32.08 -4.97
CA PRO A 17 4.34 32.35 -3.99
C PRO A 17 4.64 33.66 -3.25
N SER A 18 3.74 34.66 -3.33
CA SER A 18 3.96 35.93 -2.62
C SER A 18 3.82 35.75 -1.10
N ARG A 19 4.66 36.44 -0.31
CA ARG A 19 4.63 36.45 1.17
C ARG A 19 3.27 36.79 1.81
N ARG A 20 2.27 37.26 1.04
CA ARG A 20 0.92 37.59 1.53
C ARG A 20 -0.06 36.41 1.56
N GLY A 21 0.32 35.21 1.10
CA GLY A 21 -0.52 34.01 1.17
C GLY A 21 -0.46 33.24 2.49
N PHE A 22 0.39 33.63 3.45
CA PHE A 22 0.67 32.85 4.66
C PHE A 22 -0.30 33.05 5.83
N LEU A 23 -1.37 33.82 5.67
CA LEU A 23 -2.35 34.08 6.74
C LEU A 23 -3.76 33.63 6.33
N ALA A 24 -3.97 32.31 6.32
CA ALA A 24 -5.22 31.61 6.65
C ALA A 24 -5.23 30.21 6.00
N ALA A 25 -4.59 29.22 6.62
CA ALA A 25 -4.79 27.81 6.27
C ALA A 25 -4.65 26.96 7.54
N ALA A 26 -5.52 27.22 8.51
CA ALA A 26 -5.88 26.21 9.50
C ALA A 26 -7.22 25.63 9.02
N LEU A 27 -7.16 24.52 8.27
CA LEU A 27 -8.20 23.49 8.05
C LEU A 27 -7.82 22.69 6.78
N ALA A 28 -7.37 21.44 6.97
CA ALA A 28 -7.08 20.38 5.98
C ALA A 28 -6.08 20.69 4.84
N GLY A 29 -4.93 20.00 4.81
CA GLY A 29 -3.96 19.97 3.69
C GLY A 29 -3.61 21.34 3.09
N ALA A 30 -2.59 22.03 3.61
CA ALA A 30 -2.23 23.36 3.13
C ALA A 30 -1.84 23.31 1.64
N ALA A 31 -2.57 24.01 0.77
CA ALA A 31 -2.27 24.10 -0.66
C ALA A 31 -2.24 25.56 -1.15
N VAL A 32 -1.42 25.83 -2.17
CA VAL A 32 -1.30 27.16 -2.79
C VAL A 32 -1.38 27.03 -4.31
N THR A 33 -2.18 27.89 -4.96
CA THR A 33 -2.29 27.96 -6.43
C THR A 33 -1.60 29.21 -6.95
N LEU A 34 -0.70 29.05 -7.93
CA LEU A 34 0.02 30.16 -8.56
C LEU A 34 -0.77 30.78 -9.73
N ALA A 35 -0.27 31.89 -10.28
CA ALA A 35 -0.89 32.52 -11.45
C ALA A 35 -0.82 31.60 -12.70
N PRO A 36 -1.83 31.62 -13.58
CA PRO A 36 -1.93 30.69 -14.69
C PRO A 36 -0.90 30.97 -15.79
N LEU A 37 -0.37 29.88 -16.37
CA LEU A 37 0.41 29.88 -17.60
C LEU A 37 -0.50 29.66 -18.80
N SER A 38 -0.61 30.63 -19.70
CA SER A 38 -1.49 30.50 -20.88
C SER A 38 -0.76 30.07 -22.14
N PHE A 39 -1.36 29.14 -22.89
CA PHE A 39 -0.94 28.77 -24.25
C PHE A 39 -1.90 29.34 -25.30
N ALA A 40 -1.35 29.81 -26.42
CA ALA A 40 -2.15 30.14 -27.60
C ALA A 40 -2.49 28.87 -28.39
N ALA A 41 -3.66 28.86 -29.04
CA ALA A 41 -4.00 27.81 -29.99
C ALA A 41 -2.96 27.76 -31.12
N ALA A 42 -2.75 26.57 -31.68
CA ALA A 42 -1.82 26.34 -32.77
C ALA A 42 -2.37 25.31 -33.77
N ASP A 43 -1.77 25.28 -34.96
CA ASP A 43 -2.17 24.37 -36.03
C ASP A 43 -1.87 22.92 -35.69
N THR A 44 -2.67 22.01 -36.24
CA THR A 44 -2.44 20.56 -36.17
C THR A 44 -1.03 20.19 -36.65
N GLY A 45 -0.38 19.27 -35.94
CA GLY A 45 0.98 18.81 -36.23
C GLY A 45 2.08 19.71 -35.67
N THR A 46 1.72 20.69 -34.82
CA THR A 46 2.69 21.56 -34.14
C THR A 46 2.79 21.27 -32.66
N SER A 47 3.90 21.67 -32.04
CA SER A 47 4.11 21.64 -30.60
C SER A 47 4.41 23.04 -30.07
N ARG A 48 4.03 23.29 -28.82
CA ARG A 48 4.36 24.52 -28.09
C ARG A 48 4.86 24.17 -26.70
N SER A 49 6.00 24.73 -26.32
CA SER A 49 6.59 24.52 -25.00
C SER A 49 6.72 25.84 -24.25
N LYS A 50 6.46 25.80 -22.94
CA LYS A 50 6.70 26.91 -22.03
C LYS A 50 7.37 26.41 -20.76
N LYS A 51 8.15 27.28 -20.15
CA LYS A 51 8.91 27.01 -18.93
C LYS A 51 8.38 27.83 -17.77
N ILE A 52 8.12 27.16 -16.65
CA ILE A 52 7.80 27.76 -15.36
C ILE A 52 9.02 27.59 -14.46
N THR A 53 9.44 28.65 -13.79
CA THR A 53 10.43 28.57 -12.72
C THR A 53 9.91 29.23 -11.46
N GLY A 54 10.38 28.78 -10.30
CA GLY A 54 9.98 29.34 -9.01
C GLY A 54 10.88 28.89 -7.87
N HIS A 55 10.55 29.38 -6.67
CA HIS A 55 11.25 29.07 -5.42
C HIS A 55 10.22 28.76 -4.34
N LEU A 56 10.45 27.71 -3.56
CA LEU A 56 9.67 27.35 -2.38
C LEU A 56 10.53 27.57 -1.13
N ASP A 57 10.08 28.44 -0.24
CA ASP A 57 10.71 28.68 1.06
C ASP A 57 10.50 27.47 2.01
N PRO A 58 11.38 27.28 3.02
CA PRO A 58 11.11 26.34 4.11
C PRO A 58 9.73 26.57 4.72
N GLY A 59 8.96 25.49 4.95
CA GLY A 59 7.58 25.59 5.42
C GLY A 59 6.55 25.85 4.30
N ALA A 60 6.91 25.60 3.04
CA ALA A 60 5.98 25.60 1.92
C ALA A 60 4.75 24.71 2.18
N ALA A 61 3.66 25.04 1.47
CA ALA A 61 2.43 24.27 1.47
C ALA A 61 2.66 22.82 1.02
N ASP A 62 1.79 21.90 1.46
CA ASP A 62 1.89 20.47 1.14
C ASP A 62 1.76 20.20 -0.36
N PHE A 63 0.96 21.02 -1.04
CA PHE A 63 0.74 20.99 -2.49
C PHE A 63 0.81 22.40 -3.08
N VAL A 64 1.54 22.55 -4.18
CA VAL A 64 1.62 23.79 -4.96
C VAL A 64 1.11 23.51 -6.36
N TYR A 65 0.00 24.16 -6.74
CA TYR A 65 -0.62 24.00 -8.04
C TYR A 65 -0.13 25.08 -9.01
N LEU A 66 0.26 24.63 -10.20
CA LEU A 66 0.69 25.45 -11.32
C LEU A 66 -0.38 25.36 -12.42
N PRO A 67 -1.30 26.35 -12.51
CA PRO A 67 -2.36 26.31 -13.50
C PRO A 67 -1.81 26.52 -14.92
N VAL A 68 -2.31 25.75 -15.87
CA VAL A 68 -1.98 25.79 -17.29
C VAL A 68 -3.29 25.93 -18.08
N GLU A 69 -3.48 27.06 -18.76
CA GLU A 69 -4.61 27.25 -19.66
C GLU A 69 -4.36 26.50 -20.96
N VAL A 70 -4.99 25.34 -21.09
CA VAL A 70 -4.91 24.46 -22.26
C VAL A 70 -5.94 24.94 -23.30
N PRO A 71 -5.52 25.36 -24.51
CA PRO A 71 -6.43 25.76 -25.58
C PRO A 71 -7.13 24.56 -26.23
N ALA A 72 -8.06 24.82 -27.16
CA ALA A 72 -8.64 23.77 -27.99
C ALA A 72 -7.61 23.20 -28.98
N GLY A 73 -7.79 21.93 -29.38
CA GLY A 73 -6.97 21.27 -30.40
C GLY A 73 -5.71 20.58 -29.88
N VAL A 74 -5.50 20.55 -28.56
CA VAL A 74 -4.41 19.81 -27.92
C VAL A 74 -4.79 18.33 -27.82
N ASN A 75 -3.91 17.43 -28.26
CA ASN A 75 -4.11 15.98 -28.17
C ASN A 75 -3.15 15.31 -27.18
N LYS A 76 -2.07 15.99 -26.78
CA LYS A 76 -1.10 15.51 -25.80
C LYS A 76 -0.53 16.66 -24.97
N ILE A 77 -0.41 16.43 -23.66
CA ILE A 77 0.31 17.28 -22.72
C ILE A 77 1.50 16.48 -22.18
N SER A 78 2.69 17.04 -22.28
CA SER A 78 3.93 16.46 -21.73
C SER A 78 4.53 17.44 -20.73
N VAL A 79 4.95 16.93 -19.57
CA VAL A 79 5.50 17.75 -18.48
C VAL A 79 6.79 17.12 -18.00
N SER A 80 7.82 17.93 -17.81
CA SER A 80 9.03 17.54 -17.09
C SER A 80 9.37 18.56 -16.02
N TYR A 81 10.03 18.14 -14.95
CA TYR A 81 10.46 19.04 -13.89
C TYR A 81 11.84 18.70 -13.34
N SER A 82 12.43 19.69 -12.71
CA SER A 82 13.64 19.56 -11.90
C SER A 82 13.56 20.51 -10.72
N TYR A 83 14.32 20.20 -9.67
CA TYR A 83 14.45 21.05 -8.50
C TYR A 83 15.85 20.96 -7.91
N SER A 84 16.24 22.00 -7.20
CA SER A 84 17.52 22.09 -6.50
C SER A 84 17.62 21.05 -5.39
N LYS A 85 18.77 20.37 -5.30
CA LYS A 85 19.09 19.39 -4.25
C LYS A 85 20.38 19.82 -3.53
N PRO A 86 20.32 20.81 -2.62
CA PRO A 86 21.51 21.34 -1.98
C PRO A 86 22.18 20.26 -1.12
N SER A 87 23.51 20.33 -1.02
CA SER A 87 24.24 19.57 0.00
C SER A 87 23.86 20.10 1.38
N VAL A 88 23.41 19.21 2.25
CA VAL A 88 23.00 19.53 3.62
C VAL A 88 23.97 18.87 4.61
N THR A 89 23.96 19.35 5.85
CA THR A 89 24.73 18.73 6.96
C THR A 89 24.36 17.25 7.07
N PRO A 90 25.33 16.33 7.26
CA PRO A 90 25.04 14.92 7.45
C PRO A 90 23.99 14.67 8.53
N GLY A 91 22.97 13.88 8.20
CA GLY A 91 21.81 13.62 9.07
C GLY A 91 20.60 14.50 8.82
N LEU A 92 20.73 15.60 8.07
CA LEU A 92 19.58 16.39 7.60
C LEU A 92 19.06 15.86 6.25
N LEU A 93 17.79 16.09 5.99
CA LEU A 93 17.15 15.74 4.72
C LEU A 93 17.33 16.88 3.72
N SER A 94 17.69 16.53 2.48
CA SER A 94 17.70 17.47 1.36
C SER A 94 16.30 17.58 0.73
N ASN A 95 16.18 18.47 -0.24
CA ASN A 95 14.95 18.70 -1.00
C ASN A 95 14.42 17.41 -1.63
N ALA A 96 13.12 17.18 -1.48
CA ALA A 96 12.35 16.16 -2.18
C ALA A 96 11.02 16.78 -2.60
N CYS A 97 10.65 16.60 -3.85
CA CYS A 97 9.44 17.16 -4.42
C CYS A 97 8.83 16.11 -5.35
N ASP A 98 7.53 15.93 -5.22
CA ASP A 98 6.74 15.03 -6.03
C ASP A 98 6.02 15.80 -7.15
N ILE A 99 5.57 15.08 -8.17
CA ILE A 99 4.80 15.67 -9.27
C ILE A 99 3.56 14.85 -9.65
N GLY A 100 2.49 15.56 -10.02
CA GLY A 100 1.30 14.99 -10.64
C GLY A 100 0.48 16.05 -11.38
N ILE A 101 -0.75 15.71 -11.75
CA ILE A 101 -1.60 16.63 -12.52
C ILE A 101 -3.10 16.40 -12.29
N PHE A 102 -3.85 17.51 -12.32
CA PHE A 102 -5.30 17.55 -12.32
C PHE A 102 -5.81 18.23 -13.59
N ASP A 103 -6.92 17.77 -14.16
CA ASP A 103 -7.53 18.38 -15.34
C ASP A 103 -8.46 19.56 -15.00
N LYS A 104 -9.15 20.05 -16.03
CA LYS A 104 -10.13 21.14 -15.97
C LYS A 104 -11.29 20.96 -14.99
N LYS A 105 -11.47 19.78 -14.39
CA LYS A 105 -12.46 19.56 -13.33
C LYS A 105 -11.95 20.02 -11.96
N GLY A 106 -10.71 20.47 -11.84
CA GLY A 106 -10.18 21.15 -10.67
C GLY A 106 -9.43 20.25 -9.70
N THR A 107 -9.00 20.84 -8.58
CA THR A 107 -8.12 20.23 -7.57
C THR A 107 -8.83 20.00 -6.23
N ASP A 108 -10.16 20.10 -6.20
CA ASP A 108 -10.94 19.86 -4.98
C ASP A 108 -10.62 18.49 -4.37
N LEU A 109 -10.62 18.39 -3.04
CA LEU A 109 -10.44 17.12 -2.34
C LEU A 109 -11.61 16.18 -2.65
N ALA A 110 -11.31 14.89 -2.85
CA ALA A 110 -12.26 13.89 -3.36
C ALA A 110 -12.95 14.31 -4.68
N GLY A 111 -12.30 15.21 -5.44
CA GLY A 111 -12.78 15.73 -6.72
C GLY A 111 -12.48 14.80 -7.88
N LYS A 112 -13.10 15.06 -9.03
CA LYS A 112 -12.98 14.22 -10.26
C LYS A 112 -11.87 14.65 -11.21
N GLY A 113 -11.00 15.55 -10.77
CA GLY A 113 -9.98 16.16 -11.62
C GLY A 113 -8.66 15.41 -11.66
N PHE A 114 -8.42 14.43 -10.78
CA PHE A 114 -7.17 13.69 -10.76
C PHE A 114 -6.85 13.01 -12.10
N ARG A 115 -5.60 13.15 -12.56
CA ARG A 115 -5.12 12.54 -13.81
C ARG A 115 -3.84 11.74 -13.68
N GLY A 116 -3.24 11.71 -12.49
CA GLY A 116 -2.06 10.90 -12.23
C GLY A 116 -1.09 11.53 -11.26
N TRP A 117 -0.24 10.67 -10.71
CA TRP A 117 0.76 10.98 -9.72
C TRP A 117 2.04 10.19 -10.02
N SER A 118 3.19 10.82 -9.86
CA SER A 118 4.51 10.18 -10.00
C SER A 118 5.29 10.13 -8.70
N GLY A 119 4.75 10.66 -7.59
CA GLY A 119 5.57 10.91 -6.42
C GLY A 119 6.91 11.56 -6.81
N GLY A 120 7.98 11.09 -6.19
CA GLY A 120 9.36 11.46 -6.54
C GLY A 120 10.07 10.49 -7.51
N PHE A 121 9.39 9.46 -8.04
CA PHE A 121 10.05 8.37 -8.79
C PHE A 121 10.19 8.65 -10.30
N ARG A 122 9.50 9.66 -10.85
CA ARG A 122 9.70 10.15 -12.23
C ARG A 122 10.03 11.63 -12.25
N THR A 123 10.75 12.07 -13.28
CA THR A 123 11.04 13.48 -13.57
C THR A 123 10.20 14.04 -14.72
N GLU A 124 9.42 13.20 -15.39
CA GLU A 124 8.57 13.58 -16.51
C GLU A 124 7.39 12.63 -16.69
N PHE A 125 6.34 13.13 -17.34
CA PHE A 125 5.16 12.36 -17.73
C PHE A 125 4.48 12.97 -18.95
N PHE A 126 3.58 12.21 -19.56
CA PHE A 126 2.66 12.72 -20.56
C PHE A 126 1.28 12.07 -20.47
N ILE A 127 0.28 12.76 -21.01
CA ILE A 127 -1.09 12.27 -21.14
C ILE A 127 -1.60 12.56 -22.55
N SER A 128 -2.25 11.57 -23.17
CA SER A 128 -3.02 11.69 -24.40
C SER A 128 -4.28 10.84 -24.32
N ALA A 129 -5.17 10.95 -25.31
CA ALA A 129 -6.36 10.10 -25.39
C ALA A 129 -6.03 8.59 -25.47
N ALA A 130 -4.94 8.22 -26.16
CA ALA A 130 -4.61 6.84 -26.47
C ALA A 130 -3.74 6.16 -25.39
N GLU A 131 -2.86 6.92 -24.76
CA GLU A 131 -1.88 6.41 -23.79
C GLU A 131 -1.37 7.53 -22.88
N ALA A 132 -0.78 7.14 -21.77
CA ALA A 132 -0.15 8.04 -20.81
C ALA A 132 1.06 7.33 -20.19
N THR A 133 1.95 8.11 -19.56
CA THR A 133 3.00 7.56 -18.71
C THR A 133 2.39 6.70 -17.61
N PRO A 134 2.95 5.51 -17.29
CA PRO A 134 2.50 4.73 -16.14
C PRO A 134 2.43 5.55 -14.86
N GLY A 135 1.30 5.46 -14.17
CA GLY A 135 0.88 6.30 -13.04
C GLY A 135 -0.09 7.42 -13.40
N TYR A 136 -0.32 7.65 -14.69
CA TYR A 136 -1.29 8.64 -15.21
C TYR A 136 -2.41 7.97 -16.00
N LEU A 137 -3.58 8.60 -15.94
CA LEU A 137 -4.80 8.14 -16.60
C LEU A 137 -4.84 8.64 -18.05
N PRO A 138 -4.80 7.76 -19.05
CA PRO A 138 -5.04 8.14 -20.45
C PRO A 138 -6.43 8.76 -20.62
N GLY A 139 -6.54 9.72 -21.54
CA GLY A 139 -7.81 10.33 -21.93
C GLY A 139 -7.60 11.70 -22.58
N PRO A 140 -8.62 12.24 -23.26
CA PRO A 140 -8.49 13.46 -24.04
C PRO A 140 -7.97 14.65 -23.24
N VAL A 141 -7.08 15.44 -23.87
CA VAL A 141 -6.53 16.67 -23.28
C VAL A 141 -7.46 17.84 -23.59
N GLY A 142 -8.58 17.88 -22.87
CA GLY A 142 -9.63 18.87 -23.12
C GLY A 142 -9.24 20.31 -22.77
N LYS A 143 -9.71 21.28 -23.57
CA LYS A 143 -9.61 22.72 -23.28
C LYS A 143 -10.05 23.06 -21.86
N GLY A 144 -9.27 23.89 -21.16
CA GLY A 144 -9.55 24.41 -19.83
C GLY A 144 -8.28 24.57 -18.99
N THR A 145 -8.46 24.93 -17.72
CA THR A 145 -7.35 25.09 -16.77
C THR A 145 -6.94 23.73 -16.20
N TRP A 146 -5.78 23.22 -16.59
CA TRP A 146 -5.15 22.05 -15.96
C TRP A 146 -4.23 22.52 -14.84
N ASN A 147 -3.99 21.70 -13.83
CA ASN A 147 -3.14 22.06 -12.70
C ASN A 147 -2.04 21.02 -12.54
N ILE A 148 -0.80 21.39 -12.84
CA ILE A 148 0.36 20.58 -12.46
C ILE A 148 0.52 20.73 -10.95
N ALA A 149 0.57 19.61 -10.22
CA ALA A 149 0.72 19.59 -8.78
C ALA A 149 2.17 19.28 -8.42
N LEU A 150 2.80 20.17 -7.66
CA LEU A 150 4.06 19.89 -6.98
C LEU A 150 3.76 19.52 -5.52
N GLY A 151 4.28 18.39 -5.06
CA GLY A 151 4.21 17.98 -3.66
C GLY A 151 5.57 18.11 -2.99
N PRO A 152 5.98 19.28 -2.48
CA PRO A 152 7.27 19.44 -1.81
C PRO A 152 7.28 18.61 -0.52
N TYR A 153 7.83 17.41 -0.59
CA TYR A 153 7.84 16.48 0.53
C TYR A 153 8.74 16.98 1.65
N GLN A 154 9.93 17.45 1.27
CA GLN A 154 10.92 18.08 2.14
C GLN A 154 11.48 19.32 1.45
N VAL A 155 11.56 20.44 2.18
CA VAL A 155 12.25 21.66 1.76
C VAL A 155 13.37 21.94 2.76
N ALA A 156 14.61 21.96 2.27
CA ALA A 156 15.80 22.29 3.05
C ALA A 156 15.82 23.77 3.42
N GLU A 157 16.63 24.17 4.39
CA GLU A 157 16.69 25.56 4.89
C GLU A 157 17.03 26.60 3.81
N GLN A 158 17.75 26.19 2.76
CA GLN A 158 18.08 27.03 1.61
C GLN A 158 16.89 27.26 0.66
N GLY A 159 15.74 26.62 0.92
CA GLY A 159 14.60 26.59 0.02
C GLY A 159 14.79 25.63 -1.15
N MET A 160 13.84 25.65 -2.07
CA MET A 160 13.80 24.78 -3.23
C MET A 160 13.46 25.58 -4.50
N ASP A 161 14.49 25.87 -5.28
CA ASP A 161 14.30 26.30 -6.68
C ASP A 161 13.77 25.15 -7.52
N TYR A 162 12.77 25.41 -8.36
CA TYR A 162 12.21 24.44 -9.28
C TYR A 162 12.06 24.98 -10.70
N THR A 163 12.02 24.06 -11.65
CA THR A 163 11.72 24.30 -13.06
C THR A 163 10.71 23.26 -13.53
N VAL A 164 9.65 23.69 -14.20
CA VAL A 164 8.67 22.82 -14.87
C VAL A 164 8.59 23.23 -16.34
N ASN A 165 8.76 22.28 -17.25
CA ASN A 165 8.53 22.48 -18.68
C ASN A 165 7.23 21.81 -19.06
N VAL A 166 6.36 22.53 -19.76
CA VAL A 166 5.08 22.04 -20.26
C VAL A 166 5.11 22.14 -21.78
N THR A 167 4.83 21.03 -22.45
CA THR A 167 4.72 20.93 -23.90
C THR A 167 3.31 20.47 -24.26
N LEU A 168 2.64 21.23 -25.12
CA LEU A 168 1.34 20.87 -25.71
C LEU A 168 1.53 20.55 -27.18
N ASP A 169 1.11 19.36 -27.58
CA ASP A 169 1.05 18.92 -28.97
C ASP A 169 -0.37 19.10 -29.51
N TYR A 170 -0.48 19.57 -30.75
CA TYR A 170 -1.75 19.93 -31.38
C TYR A 170 -2.09 18.95 -32.49
N GLY A 171 -3.33 18.46 -32.49
CA GLY A 171 -3.83 17.58 -33.55
C GLY A 171 -5.04 16.77 -33.14
N PRO A 172 -5.43 15.78 -33.96
CA PRO A 172 -6.49 14.86 -33.61
C PRO A 172 -6.05 13.93 -32.48
N ASP A 173 -7.00 13.52 -31.64
CA ASP A 173 -6.80 12.44 -30.67
C ASP A 173 -6.52 11.12 -31.40
N GLY A 174 -5.64 10.31 -30.81
CA GLY A 174 -5.49 8.90 -31.19
C GLY A 174 -6.70 8.06 -30.74
N THR A 175 -6.70 6.78 -31.11
CA THR A 175 -7.72 5.83 -30.64
C THR A 175 -7.73 5.80 -29.10
N PRO A 176 -8.87 6.11 -28.44
CA PRO A 176 -8.89 6.18 -26.98
C PRO A 176 -8.51 4.87 -26.30
N PHE A 177 -7.75 4.97 -25.22
CA PHE A 177 -7.49 3.84 -24.33
C PHE A 177 -8.80 3.27 -23.78
N ARG A 178 -8.88 1.95 -23.68
CA ARG A 178 -10.00 1.24 -23.05
C ARG A 178 -9.45 0.35 -21.93
N PRO A 179 -9.71 0.67 -20.65
CA PRO A 179 -9.26 -0.18 -19.56
C PRO A 179 -9.91 -1.56 -19.64
N GLN A 180 -9.15 -2.59 -19.31
CA GLN A 180 -9.61 -3.96 -19.21
C GLN A 180 -9.45 -4.43 -17.77
N TYR A 181 -10.55 -4.38 -17.02
CA TYR A 181 -10.56 -4.73 -15.61
C TYR A 181 -10.61 -6.25 -15.40
N PRO A 182 -10.00 -6.76 -14.31
CA PRO A 182 -10.02 -8.19 -13.99
C PRO A 182 -11.41 -8.67 -13.58
N ALA A 183 -11.67 -9.96 -13.77
CA ALA A 183 -12.87 -10.60 -13.26
C ALA A 183 -12.82 -10.65 -11.73
N THR A 184 -13.99 -10.54 -11.09
CA THR A 184 -14.11 -10.54 -9.63
C THR A 184 -14.10 -11.94 -9.01
N GLN A 185 -13.99 -12.99 -9.83
CA GLN A 185 -13.99 -14.38 -9.37
C GLN A 185 -13.27 -15.31 -10.36
N VAL A 186 -12.59 -16.32 -9.81
CA VAL A 186 -12.11 -17.49 -10.54
C VAL A 186 -13.10 -18.63 -10.40
N ASN A 187 -13.61 -19.14 -11.53
CA ASN A 187 -14.65 -20.16 -11.54
C ASN A 187 -14.13 -21.54 -11.09
N GLY A 188 -14.99 -22.34 -10.45
CA GLY A 188 -14.67 -23.72 -10.05
C GLY A 188 -13.77 -23.86 -8.82
N ARG A 189 -13.39 -22.76 -8.17
CA ARG A 189 -12.58 -22.72 -6.94
C ARG A 189 -13.49 -22.46 -5.72
N GLY A 190 -13.93 -23.53 -5.05
CA GLY A 190 -14.89 -23.51 -3.92
C GLY A 190 -14.27 -23.23 -2.54
N PRO A 191 -14.85 -23.70 -1.43
CA PRO A 191 -14.29 -23.41 -0.10
C PRO A 191 -12.88 -23.97 0.09
N GLY A 192 -11.96 -23.17 0.64
CA GLY A 192 -10.58 -23.59 0.86
C GLY A 192 -9.66 -22.49 1.37
N TRP A 193 -8.39 -22.86 1.53
CA TRP A 193 -7.30 -21.95 1.88
C TRP A 193 -6.62 -21.43 0.61
N TYR A 194 -6.62 -20.11 0.44
CA TYR A 194 -6.08 -19.41 -0.72
C TYR A 194 -4.88 -18.57 -0.34
N ARG A 195 -3.80 -18.64 -1.12
CA ARG A 195 -2.58 -17.87 -0.89
C ARG A 195 -2.64 -16.56 -1.66
N GLY A 196 -2.25 -15.44 -1.06
CA GLY A 196 -2.19 -14.19 -1.80
C GLY A 196 -1.45 -13.04 -1.13
N ASP A 197 -0.96 -12.16 -1.98
CA ASP A 197 -0.15 -11.00 -1.64
C ASP A 197 -0.95 -9.73 -1.94
N ALA A 198 -1.14 -8.89 -0.93
CA ALA A 198 -2.03 -7.73 -1.01
C ALA A 198 -1.28 -6.39 -0.99
N HIS A 199 0.05 -6.40 -1.09
CA HIS A 199 0.86 -5.19 -1.12
C HIS A 199 2.05 -5.39 -2.07
N LEU A 200 1.96 -4.78 -3.26
CA LEU A 200 3.01 -4.86 -4.28
C LEU A 200 2.88 -3.73 -5.31
N HIS A 201 3.99 -3.44 -5.98
CA HIS A 201 4.12 -2.25 -6.83
C HIS A 201 4.51 -2.63 -8.26
N THR A 202 3.99 -1.85 -9.22
CA THR A 202 4.32 -1.99 -10.63
C THR A 202 4.98 -0.71 -11.14
N VAL A 203 5.33 -0.70 -12.43
CA VAL A 203 5.75 0.51 -13.15
C VAL A 203 4.73 1.66 -13.10
N TYR A 204 3.47 1.43 -12.70
CA TYR A 204 2.48 2.50 -12.53
C TYR A 204 2.72 3.33 -11.27
N SER A 205 3.56 2.85 -10.35
CA SER A 205 4.14 3.64 -9.28
C SER A 205 5.67 3.54 -9.32
N ASP A 206 6.34 3.40 -8.19
CA ASP A 206 7.80 3.32 -8.07
C ASP A 206 8.36 1.89 -8.21
N GLY A 207 7.51 0.92 -8.50
CA GLY A 207 7.90 -0.41 -8.94
C GLY A 207 8.64 -0.39 -10.28
N LYS A 208 9.44 -1.44 -10.53
CA LYS A 208 10.18 -1.64 -11.80
C LYS A 208 9.66 -2.80 -12.62
N ARG A 209 8.78 -3.62 -12.06
CA ARG A 209 8.13 -4.74 -12.76
C ARG A 209 6.87 -4.26 -13.48
N THR A 210 6.67 -4.73 -14.69
CA THR A 210 5.41 -4.57 -15.42
C THR A 210 4.31 -5.40 -14.75
N PRO A 211 3.01 -5.06 -14.95
CA PRO A 211 1.92 -5.91 -14.49
C PRO A 211 2.04 -7.38 -14.94
N ALA A 212 2.55 -7.63 -16.15
CA ALA A 212 2.77 -8.99 -16.66
C ALA A 212 3.85 -9.74 -15.86
N GLU A 213 4.96 -9.08 -15.52
CA GLU A 213 6.02 -9.68 -14.69
C GLU A 213 5.53 -9.93 -13.26
N VAL A 214 4.73 -9.04 -12.70
CA VAL A 214 4.11 -9.23 -11.37
C VAL A 214 3.15 -10.41 -11.38
N ALA A 215 2.24 -10.50 -12.35
CA ALA A 215 1.30 -11.62 -12.47
C ALA A 215 2.01 -12.96 -12.70
N ALA A 216 3.13 -12.96 -13.43
CA ALA A 216 3.98 -14.14 -13.58
C ALA A 216 4.70 -14.50 -12.26
N GLY A 217 5.19 -13.50 -11.54
CA GLY A 217 5.82 -13.66 -10.22
C GLY A 217 4.85 -14.23 -9.17
N ALA A 218 3.61 -13.74 -9.13
CA ALA A 218 2.57 -14.26 -8.25
C ALA A 218 2.30 -15.75 -8.51
N ARG A 219 2.19 -16.16 -9.79
CA ARG A 219 2.06 -17.58 -10.16
C ARG A 219 3.29 -18.40 -9.79
N ALA A 220 4.49 -17.88 -10.00
CA ALA A 220 5.73 -18.54 -9.61
C ALA A 220 5.84 -18.74 -8.09
N ALA A 221 5.32 -17.79 -7.31
CA ALA A 221 5.19 -17.87 -5.86
C ALA A 221 4.02 -18.78 -5.39
N LYS A 222 3.25 -19.36 -6.33
CA LYS A 222 2.07 -20.20 -6.08
C LYS A 222 0.96 -19.47 -5.31
N LEU A 223 0.76 -18.20 -5.63
CA LEU A 223 -0.35 -17.41 -5.15
C LEU A 223 -1.62 -17.71 -5.97
N ASP A 224 -2.75 -17.77 -5.29
CA ASP A 224 -4.09 -17.89 -5.85
C ASP A 224 -4.74 -16.52 -6.10
N PHE A 225 -4.35 -15.51 -5.31
CA PHE A 225 -4.79 -14.14 -5.51
C PHE A 225 -3.67 -13.11 -5.30
N MET A 226 -3.87 -11.91 -5.84
CA MET A 226 -3.10 -10.73 -5.51
C MET A 226 -3.97 -9.48 -5.51
N ILE A 227 -3.56 -8.45 -4.78
CA ILE A 227 -4.18 -7.11 -4.85
C ILE A 227 -3.11 -6.13 -5.33
N SER A 228 -3.39 -5.45 -6.43
CA SER A 228 -2.50 -4.41 -6.97
C SER A 228 -2.64 -3.16 -6.13
N THR A 229 -1.54 -2.56 -5.67
CA THR A 229 -1.56 -1.42 -4.74
C THR A 229 -0.54 -0.34 -5.13
N ASP A 230 -0.53 0.07 -6.40
CA ASP A 230 0.32 1.17 -6.84
C ASP A 230 0.03 2.45 -6.06
N HIS A 231 1.07 3.24 -5.76
CA HIS A 231 0.92 4.43 -4.90
C HIS A 231 0.02 5.51 -5.50
N ASN A 232 -1.01 5.89 -4.75
CA ASN A 232 -1.80 7.12 -5.00
C ASN A 232 -2.41 7.23 -6.42
N THR A 233 -2.64 6.10 -7.11
CA THR A 233 -3.14 6.10 -8.48
C THR A 233 -3.83 4.78 -8.86
N PRO A 234 -5.02 4.82 -9.50
CA PRO A 234 -5.68 3.62 -10.01
C PRO A 234 -5.26 3.27 -11.44
N ALA A 235 -4.21 3.91 -11.96
CA ALA A 235 -3.84 3.81 -13.37
C ALA A 235 -3.51 2.38 -13.83
N SER A 236 -3.09 1.49 -12.93
CA SER A 236 -2.82 0.07 -13.24
C SER A 236 -4.09 -0.79 -13.30
N HIS A 237 -5.24 -0.35 -12.76
CA HIS A 237 -6.44 -1.19 -12.60
C HIS A 237 -6.90 -1.80 -13.93
N GLY A 238 -6.85 -0.99 -15.00
CA GLY A 238 -7.26 -1.40 -16.34
C GLY A 238 -6.24 -2.27 -17.10
N ALA A 239 -5.09 -2.59 -16.52
CA ALA A 239 -4.07 -3.44 -17.14
C ALA A 239 -4.19 -4.92 -16.72
N TRP A 240 -4.93 -5.21 -15.66
CA TRP A 240 -4.96 -6.55 -15.04
C TRP A 240 -5.89 -7.55 -15.70
N GLY A 241 -6.94 -7.09 -16.42
CA GLY A 241 -7.93 -7.96 -17.06
C GLY A 241 -7.34 -9.09 -17.89
N PRO A 242 -6.43 -8.80 -18.85
CA PRO A 242 -5.79 -9.82 -19.67
C PRO A 242 -4.80 -10.74 -18.93
N LEU A 243 -4.42 -10.40 -17.68
CA LEU A 243 -3.36 -11.06 -16.92
C LEU A 243 -3.88 -12.01 -15.83
N ALA A 244 -5.15 -11.86 -15.44
CA ALA A 244 -5.79 -12.70 -14.43
C ALA A 244 -5.90 -14.17 -14.88
N GLY A 245 -6.30 -14.43 -16.13
CA GLY A 245 -6.49 -15.80 -16.61
C GLY A 245 -7.65 -16.52 -15.90
N ASP A 246 -7.58 -17.85 -15.82
CA ASP A 246 -8.53 -18.71 -15.11
C ASP A 246 -7.96 -19.31 -13.81
N ASP A 247 -6.76 -18.90 -13.42
CA ASP A 247 -5.99 -19.48 -12.32
C ASP A 247 -5.68 -18.48 -11.19
N LEU A 248 -5.58 -17.19 -11.49
CA LEU A 248 -5.19 -16.12 -10.55
C LEU A 248 -6.30 -15.07 -10.41
N LEU A 249 -6.75 -14.84 -9.18
CA LEU A 249 -7.64 -13.72 -8.86
C LEU A 249 -6.81 -12.44 -8.67
N ILE A 250 -7.11 -11.39 -9.44
CA ILE A 250 -6.44 -10.09 -9.29
C ILE A 250 -7.48 -9.07 -8.86
N LEU A 251 -7.31 -8.50 -7.67
CA LEU A 251 -8.15 -7.42 -7.15
C LEU A 251 -7.46 -6.06 -7.33
N THR A 252 -8.28 -5.03 -7.47
CA THR A 252 -7.84 -3.64 -7.55
C THR A 252 -7.67 -3.04 -6.15
N GLY A 253 -6.74 -2.11 -6.02
CA GLY A 253 -6.38 -1.50 -4.75
C GLY A 253 -5.39 -0.37 -4.94
N GLU A 254 -5.09 0.34 -3.86
CA GLU A 254 -4.17 1.47 -3.86
C GLU A 254 -3.39 1.47 -2.54
N GLU A 255 -2.08 1.68 -2.58
CA GLU A 255 -1.38 2.10 -1.36
C GLU A 255 -1.46 3.63 -1.30
N VAL A 256 -2.20 4.11 -0.31
CA VAL A 256 -2.41 5.52 -0.08
C VAL A 256 -1.26 6.05 0.77
N THR A 257 -0.35 6.75 0.10
CA THR A 257 0.89 7.28 0.66
C THR A 257 0.69 8.71 1.11
N THR A 258 0.45 8.88 2.41
CA THR A 258 0.23 10.19 3.05
C THR A 258 1.51 10.72 3.71
N ARG A 259 1.45 11.93 4.28
CA ARG A 259 2.54 12.50 5.09
C ARG A 259 2.61 11.97 6.52
N ASN A 260 1.75 11.02 6.91
CA ASN A 260 1.59 10.58 8.29
C ASN A 260 1.36 9.06 8.42
N GLY A 261 1.69 8.29 7.39
CA GLY A 261 1.46 6.85 7.34
C GLY A 261 1.01 6.42 5.95
N HIS A 262 1.31 5.17 5.62
CA HIS A 262 0.74 4.51 4.46
C HIS A 262 -0.37 3.56 4.90
N TYR A 263 -1.35 3.35 4.03
CA TYR A 263 -2.35 2.30 4.21
C TYR A 263 -2.83 1.78 2.87
N LEU A 264 -3.29 0.55 2.86
CA LEU A 264 -3.84 -0.11 1.68
C LEU A 264 -5.36 0.09 1.66
N ALA A 265 -5.86 0.53 0.51
CA ALA A 265 -7.25 0.46 0.13
C ALA A 265 -7.42 -0.80 -0.73
N LEU A 266 -7.81 -1.92 -0.11
CA LEU A 266 -7.84 -3.22 -0.76
C LEU A 266 -9.23 -3.53 -1.32
N GLY A 267 -9.30 -4.00 -2.56
CA GLY A 267 -10.57 -4.39 -3.18
C GLY A 267 -11.51 -3.22 -3.45
N ILE A 268 -10.95 -2.08 -3.84
CA ILE A 268 -11.76 -0.93 -4.28
C ILE A 268 -12.26 -1.13 -5.70
N GLU A 269 -13.33 -0.43 -6.07
CA GLU A 269 -13.92 -0.52 -7.42
C GLU A 269 -12.90 -0.13 -8.50
N PRO A 270 -12.86 -0.83 -9.66
CA PRO A 270 -11.90 -0.51 -10.69
C PRO A 270 -12.05 0.92 -11.25
N GLY A 271 -10.98 1.70 -11.23
CA GLY A 271 -10.97 3.12 -11.62
C GLY A 271 -11.37 4.09 -10.52
N ASP A 272 -11.76 3.62 -9.34
CA ASP A 272 -11.90 4.46 -8.15
C ASP A 272 -10.53 4.94 -7.65
N TRP A 273 -10.49 6.09 -6.97
CA TRP A 273 -9.25 6.73 -6.54
C TRP A 273 -9.41 7.28 -5.12
N ILE A 274 -8.41 7.05 -4.28
CA ILE A 274 -8.41 7.49 -2.88
C ILE A 274 -7.51 8.71 -2.72
N ASP A 275 -8.06 9.79 -2.18
CA ASP A 275 -7.36 11.07 -2.13
C ASP A 275 -6.43 11.17 -0.92
N TRP A 276 -5.11 11.02 -1.10
CA TRP A 276 -4.12 11.04 -0.01
C TRP A 276 -3.82 12.43 0.57
N ARG A 277 -4.41 13.51 0.04
CA ARG A 277 -3.98 14.92 0.26
C ARG A 277 -4.44 15.51 1.59
N TYR A 278 -4.15 14.80 2.68
CA TYR A 278 -4.48 15.19 4.06
C TYR A 278 -3.38 14.80 5.05
N ARG A 279 -3.50 15.26 6.30
CA ARG A 279 -2.63 14.91 7.42
C ARG A 279 -3.40 14.17 8.52
N ALA A 280 -2.67 13.51 9.42
CA ALA A 280 -3.27 12.78 10.57
C ALA A 280 -4.01 13.66 11.58
N ARG A 281 -3.85 14.99 11.51
CA ARG A 281 -4.62 15.95 12.30
C ARG A 281 -5.91 16.43 11.61
N ASP A 282 -6.07 16.09 10.34
CA ASP A 282 -7.24 16.43 9.54
C ASP A 282 -8.28 15.30 9.63
N LYS A 283 -9.40 15.44 8.90
CA LYS A 283 -10.47 14.42 8.81
C LYS A 283 -10.47 13.61 7.52
N GLY A 284 -9.44 13.77 6.70
CA GLY A 284 -9.37 13.11 5.40
C GLY A 284 -9.25 11.59 5.50
N PHE A 285 -8.50 11.08 6.48
CA PHE A 285 -8.38 9.64 6.67
C PHE A 285 -9.72 8.97 6.98
N GLU A 286 -10.49 9.49 7.93
CA GLU A 286 -11.78 8.90 8.29
C GLU A 286 -12.80 9.02 7.13
N GLN A 287 -12.70 10.08 6.32
CA GLN A 287 -13.54 10.25 5.13
C GLN A 287 -13.20 9.24 4.03
N GLU A 288 -11.91 9.07 3.72
CA GLU A 288 -11.47 8.09 2.72
C GLU A 288 -11.65 6.64 3.21
N ALA A 289 -11.51 6.37 4.51
CA ALA A 289 -11.84 5.07 5.07
C ALA A 289 -13.32 4.72 4.85
N GLN A 290 -14.23 5.67 5.09
CA GLN A 290 -15.65 5.49 4.80
C GLN A 290 -15.93 5.31 3.30
N HIS A 291 -15.18 5.99 2.44
CA HIS A 291 -15.26 5.82 0.99
C HIS A 291 -14.87 4.40 0.57
N ILE A 292 -13.74 3.89 1.08
CA ILE A 292 -13.26 2.53 0.85
C ILE A 292 -14.28 1.50 1.35
N HIS A 293 -14.85 1.69 2.54
CA HIS A 293 -15.88 0.80 3.05
C HIS A 293 -17.16 0.83 2.19
N ALA A 294 -17.53 2.00 1.66
CA ALA A 294 -18.67 2.13 0.76
C ALA A 294 -18.46 1.42 -0.58
N SER A 295 -17.22 1.23 -1.02
CA SER A 295 -16.87 0.39 -2.18
C SER A 295 -16.72 -1.10 -1.83
N GLY A 296 -16.97 -1.50 -0.58
CA GLY A 296 -16.81 -2.88 -0.10
C GLY A 296 -15.37 -3.28 0.22
N GLY A 297 -14.42 -2.35 0.12
CA GLY A 297 -13.00 -2.58 0.33
C GLY A 297 -12.59 -2.68 1.80
N LEU A 298 -11.28 -2.82 2.03
CA LEU A 298 -10.66 -2.86 3.34
C LEU A 298 -9.62 -1.75 3.50
N VAL A 299 -9.54 -1.19 4.70
CA VAL A 299 -8.49 -0.26 5.12
C VAL A 299 -7.44 -1.01 5.94
N VAL A 300 -6.19 -1.01 5.48
CA VAL A 300 -5.09 -1.72 6.15
C VAL A 300 -3.91 -0.80 6.37
N PRO A 301 -3.59 -0.39 7.61
CA PRO A 301 -2.33 0.29 7.91
C PRO A 301 -1.15 -0.57 7.45
N ALA A 302 -0.36 0.00 6.54
CA ALA A 302 0.80 -0.66 5.94
C ALA A 302 2.04 -0.41 6.79
N HIS A 303 2.94 -1.40 6.86
CA HIS A 303 4.24 -1.38 7.55
C HIS A 303 4.37 -0.32 8.67
N PRO A 304 3.59 -0.40 9.77
CA PRO A 304 3.33 0.74 10.66
C PRO A 304 4.58 1.37 11.33
N TYR A 305 5.67 0.60 11.37
CA TYR A 305 6.95 0.98 11.96
C TYR A 305 8.03 1.34 10.93
N CYS A 306 7.69 1.37 9.63
CA CYS A 306 8.60 1.76 8.56
C CYS A 306 9.36 3.06 8.91
N PRO A 307 10.71 3.04 8.87
CA PRO A 307 11.52 4.12 9.42
C PRO A 307 11.63 5.33 8.49
N TYR A 308 11.14 5.22 7.25
CA TYR A 308 11.13 6.32 6.30
C TYR A 308 10.21 7.44 6.74
N VAL A 309 10.60 8.67 6.41
CA VAL A 309 9.81 9.86 6.76
C VAL A 309 8.43 9.74 6.15
N ALA A 310 7.43 9.94 7.02
CA ALA A 310 6.02 9.94 6.68
C ALA A 310 5.40 8.58 6.28
N CYS A 311 6.18 7.48 6.29
CA CYS A 311 5.65 6.13 6.16
C CYS A 311 5.12 5.58 7.51
N ARG A 312 5.70 6.04 8.63
CA ARG A 312 5.32 5.57 9.96
C ARG A 312 3.88 5.94 10.31
N TRP A 313 3.07 4.96 10.69
CA TRP A 313 1.63 5.10 10.95
C TRP A 313 1.29 6.08 12.10
N LYS A 314 0.28 6.94 11.89
CA LYS A 314 -0.17 7.97 12.86
C LYS A 314 -1.70 8.13 12.99
N PHE A 315 -2.52 7.42 12.23
CA PHE A 315 -3.97 7.67 12.21
C PHE A 315 -4.77 6.86 13.25
N GLY A 316 -4.14 5.95 14.00
CA GLY A 316 -4.85 5.04 14.90
C GLY A 316 -5.44 3.83 14.16
N TYR A 317 -6.24 3.00 14.82
CA TYR A 317 -6.70 1.72 14.24
C TYR A 317 -8.23 1.58 14.22
N ASP A 318 -8.97 2.63 14.59
CA ASP A 318 -10.41 2.58 14.75
C ASP A 318 -11.12 2.22 13.43
N ASP A 319 -10.65 2.79 12.32
CA ASP A 319 -11.18 2.56 10.96
C ASP A 319 -10.42 1.45 10.18
N ALA A 320 -9.46 0.75 10.80
CA ALA A 320 -8.66 -0.28 10.13
C ALA A 320 -9.35 -1.66 10.15
N ASP A 321 -9.46 -2.36 9.03
CA ASP A 321 -10.06 -3.70 8.93
C ASP A 321 -9.06 -4.84 9.17
N ALA A 322 -7.78 -4.59 8.91
CA ALA A 322 -6.64 -5.45 9.23
C ALA A 322 -5.42 -4.56 9.44
N VAL A 323 -4.27 -5.12 9.83
CA VAL A 323 -2.98 -4.42 9.93
C VAL A 323 -1.86 -5.28 9.40
N GLU A 324 -0.98 -4.68 8.59
CA GLU A 324 0.21 -5.33 8.11
C GLU A 324 1.26 -5.38 9.23
N VAL A 325 1.49 -6.57 9.78
CA VAL A 325 2.47 -6.80 10.87
C VAL A 325 3.77 -7.40 10.38
N TRP A 326 3.82 -7.76 9.10
CA TRP A 326 4.99 -8.34 8.44
C TRP A 326 5.07 -7.84 7.00
N THR A 327 6.13 -7.10 6.68
CA THR A 327 6.38 -6.57 5.33
C THR A 327 7.75 -6.99 4.82
N GLY A 328 7.80 -7.69 3.69
CA GLY A 328 9.08 -8.09 3.10
C GLY A 328 9.89 -9.06 3.99
N PRO A 329 11.23 -9.02 3.94
CA PRO A 329 12.07 -9.75 4.89
C PRO A 329 11.80 -9.35 6.34
N TRP A 330 11.74 -10.31 7.26
CA TRP A 330 11.46 -10.03 8.67
C TRP A 330 12.56 -9.19 9.33
N THR A 331 12.17 -8.05 9.90
CA THR A 331 13.07 -7.08 10.56
C THR A 331 12.61 -6.73 11.98
N VAL A 332 13.34 -5.83 12.64
CA VAL A 332 12.96 -5.29 13.95
C VAL A 332 11.68 -4.46 13.89
N ASP A 333 11.36 -3.86 12.74
CA ASP A 333 10.15 -3.06 12.57
C ASP A 333 8.91 -3.97 12.64
N ASP A 334 9.00 -5.17 12.08
CA ASP A 334 7.97 -6.21 12.16
C ASP A 334 7.83 -6.77 13.60
N GLU A 335 8.95 -6.90 14.35
CA GLU A 335 8.87 -7.24 15.78
C GLU A 335 8.12 -6.16 16.58
N TYR A 336 8.28 -4.88 16.26
CA TYR A 336 7.48 -3.82 16.91
C TYR A 336 6.02 -3.87 16.48
N ALA A 337 5.75 -4.14 15.20
CA ALA A 337 4.40 -4.24 14.67
C ALA A 337 3.62 -5.38 15.34
N ILE A 338 4.20 -6.58 15.42
CA ILE A 338 3.53 -7.74 16.03
C ILE A 338 3.29 -7.57 17.53
N ASN A 339 4.23 -6.95 18.26
CA ASN A 339 4.05 -6.68 19.70
C ASN A 339 2.93 -5.65 19.95
N THR A 340 2.82 -4.65 19.08
CA THR A 340 1.75 -3.63 19.17
C THR A 340 0.39 -4.26 18.85
N TRP A 341 0.33 -5.08 17.80
CA TRP A 341 -0.87 -5.83 17.42
C TRP A 341 -1.31 -6.80 18.53
N ASP A 342 -0.39 -7.55 19.13
CA ASP A 342 -0.69 -8.46 20.24
C ASP A 342 -1.31 -7.71 21.44
N SER A 343 -0.78 -6.53 21.76
CA SER A 343 -1.35 -5.65 22.79
C SER A 343 -2.77 -5.18 22.43
N MET A 344 -3.07 -4.96 21.14
CA MET A 344 -4.41 -4.63 20.67
C MET A 344 -5.38 -5.81 20.83
N LEU A 345 -4.93 -7.07 20.67
CA LEU A 345 -5.75 -8.25 20.94
C LEU A 345 -6.15 -8.31 22.41
N ALA A 346 -5.20 -8.20 23.34
CA ALA A 346 -5.48 -8.17 24.77
C ALA A 346 -6.40 -7.01 25.15
N HIS A 347 -6.23 -5.83 24.52
CA HIS A 347 -7.14 -4.71 24.70
C HIS A 347 -8.56 -5.05 24.25
N SER A 348 -8.75 -5.69 23.09
CA SER A 348 -10.06 -6.05 22.55
C SER A 348 -10.81 -7.02 23.46
N VAL A 349 -10.12 -8.00 24.06
CA VAL A 349 -10.68 -8.90 25.05
C VAL A 349 -11.13 -8.12 26.28
N ARG A 350 -10.28 -7.24 26.81
CA ARG A 350 -10.57 -6.46 28.02
C ARG A 350 -11.80 -5.56 27.86
N THR A 351 -11.99 -4.99 26.68
CA THR A 351 -13.09 -4.04 26.42
C THR A 351 -14.33 -4.69 25.80
N GLY A 352 -14.26 -5.97 25.41
CA GLY A 352 -15.28 -6.61 24.57
C GLY A 352 -15.40 -5.97 23.19
N GLY A 353 -14.39 -5.21 22.77
CA GLY A 353 -14.37 -4.42 21.54
C GLY A 353 -14.05 -5.24 20.30
N ARG A 354 -14.04 -4.55 19.16
CA ARG A 354 -13.53 -5.11 17.90
C ARG A 354 -12.03 -5.39 18.02
N TRP A 355 -11.58 -6.47 17.40
CA TRP A 355 -10.15 -6.76 17.21
C TRP A 355 -9.79 -6.56 15.73
N VAL A 356 -8.52 -6.29 15.46
CA VAL A 356 -8.00 -6.04 14.11
C VAL A 356 -7.13 -7.22 13.69
N PRO A 357 -7.49 -7.97 12.64
CA PRO A 357 -6.66 -9.03 12.06
C PRO A 357 -5.25 -8.57 11.65
N ALA A 358 -4.28 -9.45 11.86
CA ALA A 358 -2.94 -9.32 11.29
C ALA A 358 -2.91 -9.88 9.86
N MET A 359 -2.11 -9.24 9.02
CA MET A 359 -1.72 -9.72 7.69
C MET A 359 -0.24 -9.43 7.42
N GLY A 360 0.29 -9.99 6.34
CA GLY A 360 1.62 -9.68 5.86
C GLY A 360 1.76 -9.84 4.35
N ASN A 361 2.56 -8.99 3.74
CA ASN A 361 2.67 -8.87 2.29
C ASN A 361 4.10 -8.52 1.86
N SER A 362 4.38 -8.61 0.57
CA SER A 362 5.76 -8.47 0.09
C SER A 362 6.29 -7.05 0.01
N ASP A 363 5.41 -6.08 -0.27
CA ASP A 363 5.82 -4.73 -0.65
C ASP A 363 6.87 -4.75 -1.78
N ALA A 364 6.67 -5.66 -2.74
CA ALA A 364 7.66 -5.93 -3.77
C ALA A 364 7.61 -4.88 -4.89
N HIS A 365 8.71 -4.16 -5.08
CA HIS A 365 8.86 -3.14 -6.12
C HIS A 365 9.75 -3.60 -7.28
N SER A 366 10.87 -4.27 -6.97
CA SER A 366 11.87 -4.66 -7.96
C SER A 366 12.74 -5.82 -7.48
N GLU A 367 13.51 -6.43 -8.38
CA GLU A 367 14.55 -7.38 -7.97
C GLU A 367 15.57 -6.68 -7.04
N PRO A 368 16.00 -7.30 -5.93
CA PRO A 368 15.78 -8.70 -5.54
C PRO A 368 14.60 -8.93 -4.56
N GLN A 369 13.66 -7.99 -4.39
CA GLN A 369 12.50 -8.18 -3.51
C GLN A 369 11.58 -9.27 -4.07
N VAL A 370 11.16 -10.21 -3.23
CA VAL A 370 10.42 -11.40 -3.63
C VAL A 370 8.91 -11.16 -3.53
N ILE A 371 8.18 -11.35 -4.63
CA ILE A 371 6.71 -11.35 -4.62
C ILE A 371 6.21 -12.50 -3.73
N GLY A 372 5.27 -12.22 -2.83
CA GLY A 372 4.72 -13.19 -1.87
C GLY A 372 5.62 -13.51 -0.67
N LEU A 373 6.63 -12.68 -0.37
CA LEU A 373 7.44 -12.77 0.86
C LEU A 373 7.15 -11.60 1.82
N PRO A 374 6.30 -11.81 2.85
CA PRO A 374 5.39 -12.93 3.01
C PRO A 374 4.12 -12.81 2.15
N HIS A 375 3.24 -13.78 2.28
CA HIS A 375 1.87 -13.75 1.76
C HIS A 375 0.88 -14.26 2.81
N ASN A 376 -0.39 -13.96 2.58
CA ASN A 376 -1.51 -14.39 3.41
C ASN A 376 -2.04 -15.73 2.90
N VAL A 377 -2.54 -16.57 3.82
CA VAL A 377 -3.24 -17.81 3.55
C VAL A 377 -4.62 -17.68 4.16
N VAL A 378 -5.63 -17.44 3.32
CA VAL A 378 -6.98 -17.01 3.70
C VAL A 378 -7.97 -18.15 3.50
N ASN A 379 -8.74 -18.49 4.53
CA ASN A 379 -9.86 -19.42 4.42
C ASN A 379 -11.10 -18.67 3.88
N ALA A 380 -11.53 -19.02 2.67
CA ALA A 380 -12.64 -18.37 1.99
C ALA A 380 -13.58 -19.40 1.36
N GLN A 381 -14.84 -19.01 1.16
CA GLN A 381 -15.87 -19.88 0.56
C GLN A 381 -15.70 -20.07 -0.96
N ALA A 382 -14.94 -19.17 -1.61
CA ALA A 382 -14.59 -19.23 -3.02
C ALA A 382 -13.34 -18.38 -3.28
N LEU A 383 -12.70 -18.56 -4.42
CA LEU A 383 -11.69 -17.63 -4.94
C LEU A 383 -12.38 -16.45 -5.65
N SER A 384 -12.99 -15.56 -4.85
CA SER A 384 -13.68 -14.35 -5.32
C SER A 384 -13.31 -13.13 -4.47
N HIS A 385 -13.53 -11.93 -5.03
CA HIS A 385 -13.35 -10.65 -4.38
C HIS A 385 -13.94 -10.63 -2.96
N ASP A 386 -15.25 -10.80 -2.84
CA ASP A 386 -15.94 -10.68 -1.54
C ASP A 386 -15.49 -11.75 -0.54
N ALA A 387 -15.30 -13.00 -1.00
CA ALA A 387 -14.94 -14.10 -0.11
C ALA A 387 -13.52 -13.97 0.45
N ILE A 388 -12.57 -13.46 -0.34
CA ILE A 388 -11.20 -13.20 0.12
C ILE A 388 -11.19 -12.03 1.11
N LEU A 389 -11.84 -10.91 0.79
CA LEU A 389 -11.90 -9.77 1.69
C LEU A 389 -12.61 -10.11 3.00
N ASP A 390 -13.69 -10.90 2.96
CA ASP A 390 -14.38 -11.37 4.17
C ASP A 390 -13.49 -12.28 5.01
N GLY A 391 -12.70 -13.16 4.39
CA GLY A 391 -11.73 -13.99 5.10
C GLY A 391 -10.66 -13.16 5.81
N ILE A 392 -10.15 -12.11 5.18
CA ILE A 392 -9.19 -11.17 5.76
C ILE A 392 -9.83 -10.36 6.89
N ARG A 393 -10.99 -9.75 6.65
CA ARG A 393 -11.74 -8.91 7.61
C ARG A 393 -12.08 -9.64 8.91
N ASN A 394 -12.36 -10.93 8.83
CA ASN A 394 -12.65 -11.77 10.00
C ASN A 394 -11.40 -12.48 10.56
N GLY A 395 -10.22 -12.24 9.98
CA GLY A 395 -8.96 -12.86 10.37
C GLY A 395 -8.97 -14.39 10.29
N HIS A 396 -9.75 -14.95 9.35
CA HIS A 396 -9.69 -16.37 8.98
C HIS A 396 -8.45 -16.62 8.11
N SER A 397 -7.29 -16.16 8.58
CA SER A 397 -6.05 -16.12 7.83
C SER A 397 -4.81 -16.25 8.70
N TRP A 398 -3.75 -16.75 8.09
CA TRP A 398 -2.40 -16.76 8.65
C TRP A 398 -1.40 -16.29 7.59
N VAL A 399 -0.18 -15.98 8.01
CA VAL A 399 0.86 -15.41 7.15
C VAL A 399 2.03 -16.39 7.04
N ALA A 400 2.62 -16.53 5.85
CA ALA A 400 3.75 -17.41 5.59
C ALA A 400 4.81 -16.71 4.73
N GLU A 401 6.09 -16.98 4.96
CA GLU A 401 7.16 -16.48 4.08
C GLU A 401 7.15 -17.12 2.69
N SER A 402 6.60 -18.34 2.55
CA SER A 402 6.59 -19.05 1.27
C SER A 402 5.56 -20.18 1.21
N ALA A 403 5.18 -20.56 -0.02
CA ALA A 403 4.23 -21.65 -0.28
C ALA A 403 4.76 -23.05 0.13
N ASN A 404 6.02 -23.15 0.56
CA ASN A 404 6.61 -24.39 1.06
C ASN A 404 6.24 -24.68 2.52
N ILE A 405 5.66 -23.70 3.23
CA ILE A 405 5.21 -23.86 4.61
C ILE A 405 3.74 -24.27 4.63
N SER A 406 3.45 -25.26 5.46
CA SER A 406 2.08 -25.66 5.82
C SER A 406 1.91 -25.51 7.32
N LEU A 407 0.74 -24.99 7.71
CA LEU A 407 0.35 -24.78 9.10
C LEU A 407 -1.13 -25.14 9.25
N ASP A 408 -1.42 -26.02 10.21
CA ASP A 408 -2.77 -26.35 10.67
C ASP A 408 -2.85 -26.04 12.17
N PHE A 409 -3.72 -25.11 12.55
CA PHE A 409 -3.88 -24.62 13.92
C PHE A 409 -5.34 -24.60 14.31
N GLY A 410 -5.64 -25.24 15.44
CA GLY A 410 -7.00 -25.35 15.92
C GLY A 410 -7.08 -25.70 17.39
N VAL A 411 -8.27 -25.47 17.95
CA VAL A 411 -8.61 -25.80 19.34
C VAL A 411 -9.82 -26.71 19.39
N SER A 412 -9.93 -27.53 20.43
CA SER A 412 -11.09 -28.40 20.64
C SER A 412 -11.39 -28.65 22.10
N ALA A 413 -12.69 -28.75 22.43
CA ALA A 413 -13.19 -29.10 23.75
C ALA A 413 -14.60 -29.67 23.66
N GLY A 414 -14.87 -30.79 24.35
CA GLY A 414 -16.22 -31.36 24.44
C GLY A 414 -16.90 -31.63 23.08
N GLY A 415 -16.13 -32.06 22.07
CA GLY A 415 -16.62 -32.32 20.71
C GLY A 415 -16.77 -31.09 19.81
N ARG A 416 -16.57 -29.87 20.34
CA ARG A 416 -16.53 -28.62 19.57
C ARG A 416 -15.11 -28.31 19.10
N LYS A 417 -15.00 -27.56 18.01
CA LYS A 417 -13.73 -27.10 17.42
C LYS A 417 -13.85 -25.65 16.98
N ALA A 418 -12.73 -24.95 16.97
CA ALA A 418 -12.58 -23.65 16.33
C ALA A 418 -11.20 -23.56 15.67
N GLY A 419 -11.13 -22.87 14.55
CA GLY A 419 -9.92 -22.57 13.79
C GLY A 419 -9.50 -21.10 13.91
N ILE A 420 -8.51 -20.73 13.11
CA ILE A 420 -7.92 -19.39 13.04
C ILE A 420 -9.00 -18.32 12.79
N GLY A 421 -9.02 -17.27 13.60
CA GLY A 421 -10.00 -16.17 13.55
C GLY A 421 -11.35 -16.48 14.21
N GLU A 422 -11.60 -17.74 14.57
CA GLU A 422 -12.86 -18.15 15.19
C GLU A 422 -12.81 -18.06 16.73
N ARG A 423 -13.96 -18.37 17.37
CA ARG A 423 -14.10 -18.45 18.82
C ARG A 423 -14.63 -19.83 19.23
N LEU A 424 -13.96 -20.44 20.20
CA LEU A 424 -14.46 -21.64 20.88
C LEU A 424 -15.20 -21.23 22.15
N ASP A 425 -16.53 -21.24 22.11
CA ASP A 425 -17.37 -21.02 23.29
C ASP A 425 -17.30 -22.22 24.24
N VAL A 426 -16.77 -22.04 25.45
CA VAL A 426 -16.57 -23.07 26.49
C VAL A 426 -16.68 -22.44 27.88
N SER A 427 -16.95 -23.26 28.92
CA SER A 427 -16.86 -22.78 30.30
C SER A 427 -15.41 -22.43 30.65
N ALA A 428 -15.24 -21.53 31.61
CA ALA A 428 -13.93 -21.00 32.01
C ALA A 428 -12.93 -22.10 32.41
N ASP A 429 -13.41 -23.18 33.03
CA ASP A 429 -12.65 -24.32 33.56
C ASP A 429 -12.57 -25.53 32.61
N ALA A 430 -13.28 -25.50 31.48
CA ALA A 430 -13.27 -26.61 30.53
C ALA A 430 -11.88 -26.80 29.92
N PRO A 431 -11.32 -28.03 29.93
CA PRO A 431 -10.07 -28.32 29.24
C PRO A 431 -10.20 -28.10 27.73
N VAL A 432 -9.36 -27.22 27.18
CA VAL A 432 -9.24 -26.93 25.76
C VAL A 432 -7.92 -27.50 25.25
N THR A 433 -7.99 -28.39 24.27
CA THR A 433 -6.82 -28.91 23.56
C THR A 433 -6.46 -27.98 22.42
N VAL A 434 -5.27 -27.37 22.50
CA VAL A 434 -4.65 -26.56 21.44
C VAL A 434 -3.72 -27.46 20.64
N ARG A 435 -3.86 -27.48 19.32
CA ARG A 435 -3.02 -28.29 18.42
C ARG A 435 -2.48 -27.42 17.29
N VAL A 436 -1.18 -27.55 17.04
CA VAL A 436 -0.49 -26.94 15.91
C VAL A 436 0.33 -28.00 15.19
N ASN A 437 0.18 -28.08 13.87
CA ASN A 437 0.96 -28.95 12.99
C ASN A 437 1.64 -28.09 11.94
N VAL A 438 2.96 -28.25 11.81
CA VAL A 438 3.80 -27.42 10.94
C VAL A 438 4.67 -28.32 10.08
N SER A 439 4.89 -27.90 8.83
CA SER A 439 5.93 -28.46 7.96
C SER A 439 6.61 -27.36 7.15
N GLY A 440 7.89 -27.56 6.78
CA GLY A 440 8.62 -26.68 5.88
C GLY A 440 9.57 -25.69 6.58
N VAL A 441 9.80 -25.84 7.89
CA VAL A 441 10.71 -24.96 8.66
C VAL A 441 11.77 -25.79 9.41
N PRO A 442 12.83 -26.27 8.73
CA PRO A 442 13.90 -27.07 9.32
C PRO A 442 14.53 -26.42 10.56
N ASN A 443 14.60 -27.16 11.67
CA ASN A 443 15.14 -26.66 12.95
C ASN A 443 14.43 -25.40 13.48
N GLY A 444 13.21 -25.12 13.00
CA GLY A 444 12.42 -23.98 13.46
C GLY A 444 11.93 -24.15 14.88
N VAL A 445 11.23 -23.13 15.37
CA VAL A 445 10.64 -23.11 16.71
C VAL A 445 9.17 -22.71 16.60
N ILE A 446 8.29 -23.55 17.14
CA ILE A 446 6.88 -23.23 17.35
C ILE A 446 6.75 -22.47 18.67
N ARG A 447 6.03 -21.35 18.66
CA ARG A 447 5.65 -20.57 19.84
C ARG A 447 4.13 -20.51 19.92
N ILE A 448 3.57 -20.65 21.12
CA ILE A 448 2.15 -20.35 21.39
C ILE A 448 2.10 -19.16 22.34
N ILE A 449 1.34 -18.14 21.93
CA ILE A 449 1.16 -16.89 22.63
C ILE A 449 -0.31 -16.77 23.06
N THR A 450 -0.52 -16.30 24.29
CA THR A 450 -1.82 -15.98 24.88
C THR A 450 -1.86 -14.51 25.29
N ASP A 451 -2.93 -14.09 25.96
CA ASP A 451 -3.04 -12.78 26.62
C ASP A 451 -2.02 -12.58 27.77
N GLU A 452 -1.35 -13.64 28.22
CA GLU A 452 -0.23 -13.57 29.19
C GLU A 452 1.16 -13.53 28.50
N GLY A 453 1.20 -13.52 27.17
CA GLY A 453 2.42 -13.62 26.37
C GLY A 453 2.76 -15.07 25.99
N GLN A 454 4.04 -15.36 25.78
CA GLN A 454 4.49 -16.68 25.33
C GLN A 454 4.35 -17.72 26.46
N THR A 455 3.57 -18.78 26.22
CA THR A 455 3.39 -19.88 27.18
C THR A 455 4.06 -21.18 26.74
N GLN A 456 4.14 -21.43 25.44
CA GLN A 456 4.79 -22.63 24.88
C GLN A 456 5.89 -22.27 23.90
N GLN A 457 6.95 -23.09 23.91
CA GLN A 457 8.02 -23.03 22.92
C GLN A 457 8.56 -24.44 22.66
N VAL A 458 8.50 -24.88 21.40
CA VAL A 458 8.91 -26.24 21.02
C VAL A 458 9.76 -26.20 19.75
N ALA A 459 10.93 -26.82 19.80
CA ALA A 459 11.80 -26.97 18.64
C ALA A 459 11.24 -27.99 17.65
N LEU A 460 11.30 -27.67 16.38
CA LEU A 460 11.09 -28.59 15.28
C LEU A 460 12.38 -29.39 15.01
N PRO A 461 12.27 -30.66 14.61
CA PRO A 461 13.42 -31.44 14.17
C PRO A 461 14.04 -30.86 12.88
N ALA A 462 15.19 -31.41 12.48
CA ALA A 462 15.85 -31.04 11.23
C ALA A 462 15.00 -31.28 9.96
N SER A 463 14.00 -32.16 10.03
CA SER A 463 13.02 -32.32 8.94
C SER A 463 12.10 -31.10 8.77
N GLY A 464 12.00 -30.23 9.78
CA GLY A 464 11.13 -29.06 9.78
C GLY A 464 9.64 -29.40 9.88
N GLN A 465 9.31 -30.63 10.27
CA GLN A 465 7.95 -31.10 10.43
C GLN A 465 7.70 -31.56 11.87
N GLY A 466 6.59 -31.11 12.46
CA GLY A 466 6.24 -31.48 13.81
C GLY A 466 4.81 -31.11 14.17
N THR A 467 4.28 -31.83 15.17
CA THR A 467 3.01 -31.50 15.81
C THR A 467 3.28 -31.21 17.27
N HIS A 468 2.70 -30.12 17.78
CA HIS A 468 2.66 -29.81 19.19
C HIS A 468 1.20 -29.78 19.67
N THR A 469 0.98 -30.24 20.90
CA THR A 469 -0.32 -30.24 21.55
C THR A 469 -0.14 -29.82 22.98
N TRP A 470 -1.01 -28.91 23.42
CA TRP A 470 -1.02 -28.32 24.74
C TRP A 470 -2.47 -28.21 25.23
N VAL A 471 -2.68 -28.24 26.55
CA VAL A 471 -4.01 -28.11 27.16
C VAL A 471 -4.03 -26.85 28.01
N THR A 472 -5.05 -26.02 27.81
CA THR A 472 -5.34 -24.82 28.60
C THR A 472 -6.82 -24.75 28.94
N THR A 473 -7.29 -23.65 29.51
CA THR A 473 -8.71 -23.34 29.71
C THR A 473 -8.99 -21.89 29.30
N ALA A 474 -10.26 -21.53 29.12
CA ALA A 474 -10.63 -20.15 28.83
C ALA A 474 -10.38 -19.20 30.03
N GLN A 475 -10.22 -19.73 31.25
CA GLN A 475 -9.80 -18.97 32.42
C GLN A 475 -8.32 -18.54 32.37
N LEU A 476 -7.46 -19.34 31.73
CA LEU A 476 -6.01 -19.10 31.67
C LEU A 476 -5.56 -18.48 30.34
N SER A 477 -6.41 -18.52 29.33
CA SER A 477 -6.07 -18.04 27.99
C SER A 477 -7.32 -17.49 27.34
N ALA A 478 -7.42 -16.17 27.19
CA ALA A 478 -8.53 -15.53 26.49
C ALA A 478 -8.46 -15.77 24.97
N TYR A 479 -7.25 -15.92 24.46
CA TYR A 479 -6.97 -16.35 23.10
C TYR A 479 -5.68 -17.16 23.03
N VAL A 480 -5.50 -17.86 21.92
CA VAL A 480 -4.25 -18.52 21.54
C VAL A 480 -3.89 -18.15 20.11
N ARG A 481 -2.61 -17.84 19.85
CA ARG A 481 -2.05 -17.68 18.51
C ARG A 481 -0.71 -18.39 18.39
N ALA A 482 -0.33 -18.78 17.18
CA ALA A 482 0.91 -19.48 16.92
C ALA A 482 1.88 -18.60 16.10
N GLU A 483 3.17 -18.75 16.40
CA GLU A 483 4.26 -18.29 15.55
C GLU A 483 5.19 -19.46 15.26
N VAL A 484 5.79 -19.45 14.08
CA VAL A 484 6.88 -20.35 13.69
C VAL A 484 8.06 -19.47 13.33
N ARG A 485 9.18 -19.64 14.03
CA ARG A 485 10.42 -18.88 13.81
C ARG A 485 11.48 -19.79 13.23
N HIS A 486 12.31 -19.25 12.36
CA HIS A 486 13.59 -19.87 12.00
C HIS A 486 14.54 -19.92 13.20
N PRO A 487 15.59 -20.77 13.15
CA PRO A 487 16.72 -20.61 14.05
C PRO A 487 17.37 -19.23 13.87
N MET A 488 18.19 -18.84 14.84
CA MET A 488 19.03 -17.65 14.75
C MET A 488 20.02 -17.77 13.58
N ALA A 489 20.57 -16.63 13.12
CA ALA A 489 21.51 -16.61 12.00
C ALA A 489 22.80 -17.43 12.23
N ASP A 490 23.20 -17.63 13.49
CA ASP A 490 24.32 -18.49 13.89
C ASP A 490 23.94 -19.99 14.01
N GLY A 491 22.70 -20.33 13.65
CA GLY A 491 22.15 -21.68 13.74
C GLY A 491 21.70 -22.08 15.14
N THR A 492 21.81 -21.20 16.13
CA THR A 492 21.32 -21.49 17.49
C THR A 492 19.79 -21.50 17.52
N ALA A 493 19.25 -22.30 18.42
CA ALA A 493 17.80 -22.34 18.62
C ALA A 493 17.30 -21.00 19.18
N SER A 494 16.19 -20.52 18.63
CA SER A 494 15.47 -19.37 19.18
C SER A 494 15.10 -19.65 20.65
N ASN A 495 15.37 -18.70 21.56
CA ASN A 495 15.10 -18.77 22.99
C ASN A 495 14.34 -17.53 23.48
N GLY A 496 13.03 -17.48 23.20
CA GLY A 496 12.24 -16.26 23.24
C GLY A 496 11.89 -15.65 24.61
N THR A 497 12.36 -16.20 25.74
CA THR A 497 11.94 -15.75 27.08
C THR A 497 13.06 -15.14 27.93
N ASN A 498 14.32 -15.19 27.49
CA ASN A 498 15.41 -14.63 28.29
C ASN A 498 15.52 -13.11 28.09
N MET A 499 15.70 -12.37 29.19
CA MET A 499 16.05 -10.96 29.11
C MET A 499 17.55 -10.82 28.84
N GLY A 500 17.92 -10.01 27.85
CA GLY A 500 19.32 -9.80 27.48
C GLY A 500 19.48 -8.77 26.37
N ALA A 501 20.74 -8.49 26.01
CA ALA A 501 21.06 -7.54 24.95
C ALA A 501 20.92 -8.12 23.53
N ALA A 502 20.80 -9.45 23.40
CA ALA A 502 20.65 -10.13 22.12
C ALA A 502 19.17 -10.31 21.78
N LEU A 503 18.81 -10.17 20.50
CA LEU A 503 17.58 -10.75 19.97
C LEU A 503 17.70 -12.27 20.08
N LEU A 504 16.65 -12.92 20.56
CA LEU A 504 16.66 -14.35 20.84
C LEU A 504 15.69 -15.14 19.96
N LEU A 505 15.13 -14.47 18.95
CA LEU A 505 14.21 -15.07 18.00
C LEU A 505 14.78 -14.87 16.60
N GLY A 506 14.83 -15.96 15.84
CA GLY A 506 15.10 -15.90 14.42
C GLY A 506 13.94 -15.25 13.65
N PRO A 507 14.15 -14.98 12.35
CA PRO A 507 13.13 -14.45 11.46
C PRO A 507 11.82 -15.24 11.52
N MET A 508 10.69 -14.54 11.35
CA MET A 508 9.39 -15.20 11.22
C MET A 508 9.35 -16.09 9.97
N ALA A 509 8.81 -17.28 10.12
CA ALA A 509 8.48 -18.19 9.02
C ALA A 509 6.97 -18.23 8.78
N ALA A 510 6.17 -18.23 9.86
CA ALA A 510 4.71 -18.13 9.79
C ALA A 510 4.10 -17.58 11.09
N LEU A 511 2.96 -16.90 11.00
CA LEU A 511 2.17 -16.47 12.17
C LEU A 511 0.67 -16.61 11.90
N THR A 512 -0.13 -16.89 12.94
CA THR A 512 -1.59 -16.98 12.82
C THR A 512 -2.30 -15.79 13.43
N ASN A 513 -3.46 -15.42 12.89
CA ASN A 513 -4.48 -14.73 13.69
C ASN A 513 -4.92 -15.59 14.90
N PRO A 514 -5.47 -15.01 15.96
CA PRO A 514 -5.82 -15.73 17.19
C PRO A 514 -7.04 -16.63 17.00
N ILE A 515 -7.17 -17.61 17.90
CA ILE A 515 -8.41 -18.31 18.21
C ILE A 515 -8.84 -17.89 19.60
N PHE A 516 -10.04 -17.31 19.74
CA PHE A 516 -10.54 -16.84 21.03
C PHE A 516 -11.20 -17.98 21.82
N LEU A 517 -11.06 -17.97 23.14
CA LEU A 517 -11.62 -18.98 24.04
C LEU A 517 -12.66 -18.35 24.98
N GLY A 518 -13.73 -19.09 25.25
CA GLY A 518 -14.81 -18.65 26.14
C GLY A 518 -15.86 -17.78 25.46
N SER A 519 -16.88 -17.38 26.23
CA SER A 519 -17.96 -16.51 25.76
C SER A 519 -17.47 -15.08 25.51
N LYS A 520 -18.17 -14.34 24.64
CA LYS A 520 -17.97 -12.89 24.47
C LYS A 520 -18.47 -12.11 25.68
#